data_AF-A0A1P8X3J1-F1
#
_entry.id   AF-A0A1P8X3J1-F1
#
_cell.length_a   1.000
_cell.length_b   1.000
_cell.length_c   1.000
_cell.angle_alpha   90.00
_cell.angle_beta   90.00
_cell.angle_gamma   90.00
#
_symmetry.space_group_name_H-M   'P 1'
#
loop_
_entity.id
_entity.type
_entity.pdbx_description
1 polymer ?
#
loop_
_entity_poly.entity_id
_entity_poly.type
_entity_poly.pdbx_seq_one_letter_code
_entity_poly.pdbx_strand_id
1 'polypeptide(L)'
;MFGSAPWLKSSEKKRHKVKVFKSGNSLAVRIPAGTKLVAGTEMELIIEDGQFLSYEPANRPKRKFNIAKVAGSATGLQLIAPEDRLFEDRTLLVGKADGDDGA
;
A
#
# COMPACT_ATOMS: atom_id res chain seq x y z
N MET A 1 29.14 25.42 3.76
CA MET A 1 27.80 25.82 4.24
C MET A 1 26.77 25.01 3.46
N PHE A 2 26.26 23.91 4.01
CA PHE A 2 25.26 23.08 3.34
C PHE A 2 23.89 23.76 3.46
N GLY A 3 23.25 24.01 2.32
CA GLY A 3 21.95 24.67 2.25
C GLY A 3 20.89 23.85 2.97
N SER A 4 20.27 24.46 3.98
CA SER A 4 19.03 23.94 4.56
C SER A 4 17.95 24.04 3.49
N ALA A 5 17.35 22.92 3.09
CA ALA A 5 16.26 22.86 2.13
C ALA A 5 14.95 23.30 2.83
N PRO A 6 14.45 24.55 2.64
CA PRO A 6 13.30 25.08 3.39
C PRO A 6 11.96 24.41 3.03
N TRP A 7 11.93 23.53 2.03
CA TRP A 7 10.74 22.80 1.61
C TRP A 7 10.56 21.44 2.31
N LEU A 8 11.56 20.97 3.05
CA LEU A 8 11.46 19.73 3.80
C LEU A 8 10.79 20.00 5.15
N LYS A 9 9.45 20.04 5.16
CA LYS A 9 8.69 20.09 6.41
C LYS A 9 9.05 18.84 7.21
N SER A 10 9.85 19.00 8.27
CA SER A 10 10.03 17.98 9.29
C SER A 10 8.64 17.60 9.79
N SER A 11 8.25 16.35 9.59
CA SER A 11 6.99 15.84 10.12
C SER A 11 7.07 15.94 11.63
N GLU A 12 6.39 16.91 12.22
CA GLU A 12 6.34 17.09 13.67
C GLU A 12 5.68 15.84 14.28
N LYS A 13 6.50 15.00 14.95
CA LYS A 13 6.02 13.79 15.62
C LYS A 13 5.52 14.16 17.02
N LYS A 14 4.21 14.32 17.19
CA LYS A 14 3.59 14.49 18.51
C LYS A 14 3.27 13.12 19.12
N ARG A 15 3.79 12.86 20.33
CA ARG A 15 3.55 11.62 21.07
C ARG A 15 2.48 11.87 22.14
N HIS A 16 1.38 11.12 22.08
CA HIS A 16 0.32 11.17 23.08
C HIS A 16 0.29 9.86 23.89
N LYS A 17 0.28 9.97 25.22
CA LYS A 17 0.01 8.82 26.09
C LYS A 17 -1.50 8.65 26.21
N VAL A 18 -2.00 7.47 25.89
CA VAL A 18 -3.43 7.13 25.93
C VAL A 18 -3.61 5.81 26.65
N LYS A 19 -4.79 5.59 27.23
CA LYS A 19 -5.15 4.36 27.94
C LYS A 19 -6.14 3.56 27.11
N VAL A 20 -5.89 2.26 26.98
CA VAL A 20 -6.83 1.30 26.39
C VAL A 20 -7.89 0.95 27.43
N PHE A 21 -9.15 0.86 27.01
CA PHE A 21 -10.28 0.54 27.89
C PHE A 21 -11.25 -0.43 27.21
N LYS A 22 -12.01 -1.17 28.03
CA LYS A 22 -13.04 -2.09 27.56
C LYS A 22 -14.25 -1.29 27.05
N SER A 23 -14.72 -1.64 25.87
CA SER A 23 -15.94 -1.13 25.24
C SER A 23 -16.78 -2.32 24.81
N GLY A 24 -17.75 -2.73 25.63
CA GLY A 24 -18.52 -3.96 25.40
C GLY A 24 -17.63 -5.21 25.40
N ASN A 25 -17.66 -5.98 24.31
CA ASN A 25 -16.80 -7.16 24.10
C ASN A 25 -15.48 -6.84 23.37
N SER A 26 -15.09 -5.58 23.30
CA SER A 26 -13.92 -5.14 22.54
C SER A 26 -13.05 -4.17 23.35
N LEU A 27 -11.85 -3.89 22.82
CA LEU A 27 -10.95 -2.87 23.34
C LEU A 27 -11.05 -1.61 22.49
N ALA A 28 -10.98 -0.45 23.13
CA ALA A 28 -10.99 0.85 22.49
C ALA A 28 -9.87 1.74 23.03
N VAL A 29 -9.44 2.69 22.20
CA VAL A 29 -8.49 3.74 22.54
C VAL A 29 -9.08 5.10 22.18
N ARG A 30 -8.83 6.11 23.01
CA ARG A 30 -9.29 7.48 22.72
C ARG A 30 -8.32 8.14 21.74
N ILE A 31 -8.84 8.57 20.60
CA ILE A 31 -8.09 9.33 19.62
C ILE A 31 -8.23 10.83 19.97
N PRO A 32 -7.13 11.57 20.15
CA PRO A 32 -7.18 13.01 20.43
C PRO A 32 -7.89 13.80 19.32
N ALA A 33 -8.55 14.88 19.72
CA ALA A 33 -9.15 15.84 18.79
C ALA A 33 -8.08 16.51 17.91
N GLY A 34 -8.46 16.93 16.70
CA GLY A 34 -7.54 17.54 15.72
C GLY A 34 -6.70 16.53 14.93
N THR A 35 -6.88 15.23 15.16
CA THR A 35 -6.45 14.21 14.20
C THR A 35 -7.32 14.27 12.95
N LYS A 36 -6.80 13.77 11.81
CA LYS A 36 -7.55 13.71 10.54
C LYS A 36 -8.52 12.52 10.47
N LEU A 37 -8.72 11.81 11.58
CA LEU A 37 -9.60 10.66 11.66
C LEU A 37 -11.02 11.14 11.96
N VAL A 38 -11.99 10.64 11.20
CA VAL A 38 -13.40 11.00 11.34
C VAL A 38 -14.14 9.82 11.97
N ALA A 39 -15.06 10.12 12.90
CA ALA A 39 -15.88 9.08 13.52
C ALA A 39 -16.73 8.36 12.46
N GLY A 40 -16.78 7.03 12.51
CA GLY A 40 -17.49 6.20 11.53
C GLY A 40 -16.69 5.85 10.27
N THR A 41 -15.43 6.32 10.14
CA THR A 41 -14.54 5.87 9.06
C THR A 41 -14.09 4.42 9.30
N GLU A 42 -14.22 3.58 8.27
CA GLU A 42 -13.68 2.22 8.27
C GLU A 42 -12.16 2.24 8.11
N MET A 43 -11.49 1.47 8.97
CA MET A 43 -10.03 1.37 9.01
C MET A 43 -9.65 -0.10 9.07
N GLU A 44 -8.58 -0.47 8.38
CA GLU A 44 -7.93 -1.75 8.57
C GLU A 44 -7.01 -1.69 9.79
N LEU A 45 -7.06 -2.73 10.62
CA LEU A 45 -6.19 -2.89 11.77
C LEU A 45 -5.14 -3.96 11.45
N ILE A 46 -3.88 -3.55 11.39
CA ILE A 46 -2.74 -4.45 11.23
C ILE A 46 -2.14 -4.69 12.62
N ILE A 47 -2.00 -5.96 12.98
CA ILE A 47 -1.40 -6.41 14.24
C ILE A 47 -0.04 -7.01 13.93
N GLU A 48 1.03 -6.30 14.28
CA GLU A 48 2.41 -6.79 14.16
C GLU A 48 2.93 -7.20 15.55
N ASP A 49 3.46 -8.42 15.65
CA ASP A 49 4.07 -9.00 16.86
C ASP A 49 3.21 -8.92 18.14
N GLY A 50 1.89 -8.79 17.98
CA GLY A 50 0.93 -8.66 19.09
C GLY A 50 1.02 -7.36 19.89
N GLN A 51 1.82 -6.37 19.47
CA GLN A 51 2.06 -5.14 20.23
C GLN A 51 1.81 -3.86 19.44
N PHE A 52 1.96 -3.89 18.11
CA PHE A 52 1.83 -2.69 17.28
C PHE A 52 0.51 -2.72 16.53
N LEU A 53 -0.32 -1.69 16.79
CA LEU A 53 -1.56 -1.44 16.08
C LEU A 53 -1.31 -0.31 15.08
N SER A 54 -1.36 -0.64 13.79
CA SER A 54 -1.37 0.36 12.71
C SER A 54 -2.77 0.47 12.14
N TYR A 55 -3.22 1.70 11.91
CA TYR A 55 -4.53 2.01 11.33
C TYR A 55 -4.33 2.56 9.92
N GLU A 56 -4.85 1.86 8.92
CA GLU A 56 -4.86 2.34 7.54
C GLU A 56 -6.31 2.59 7.09
N PRO A 57 -6.60 3.64 6.30
CA PRO A 57 -7.91 3.81 5.69
C PRO A 57 -8.23 2.60 4.81
N ALA A 58 -9.39 1.96 5.05
CA ALA A 58 -9.77 0.73 4.35
C ALA A 58 -9.87 0.93 2.82
N ASN A 59 -10.34 2.11 2.39
CA ASN A 59 -10.42 2.46 0.97
C ASN A 59 -9.30 3.44 0.59
N ARG A 60 -8.05 2.98 0.62
CA ARG A 60 -6.94 3.74 0.04
C ARG A 60 -7.04 3.63 -1.49
N PRO A 61 -7.09 4.74 -2.24
CA PRO A 61 -7.10 4.67 -3.70
C PRO A 61 -5.84 3.91 -4.16
N LYS A 62 -6.04 2.87 -4.99
CA LYS A 62 -4.94 2.07 -5.53
C LYS A 62 -3.86 3.01 -6.07
N ARG A 63 -2.61 2.79 -5.68
CA ARG A 63 -1.49 3.62 -6.14
C ARG A 63 -1.43 3.55 -7.66
N LYS A 64 -1.85 4.62 -8.33
CA LYS A 64 -1.74 4.71 -9.79
C LYS A 64 -0.28 4.99 -10.15
N PHE A 65 0.21 4.24 -11.13
CA PHE A 65 1.48 4.55 -11.76
C PHE A 65 1.36 5.89 -12.49
N ASN A 66 2.25 6.83 -12.20
CA ASN A 66 2.23 8.14 -12.83
C ASN A 66 3.04 8.08 -14.13
N ILE A 67 2.36 7.83 -15.26
CA ILE A 67 2.98 7.72 -16.58
C ILE A 67 3.71 9.01 -16.99
N ALA A 68 3.26 10.18 -16.54
CA ALA A 68 3.91 11.45 -16.88
C ALA A 68 5.34 11.56 -16.30
N LYS A 69 5.66 10.79 -15.25
CA LYS A 69 7.01 10.78 -14.65
C LYS A 69 8.02 9.89 -15.38
N VAL A 70 7.55 8.97 -16.21
CA VAL A 70 8.38 7.95 -16.87
C VAL A 70 8.23 7.95 -18.39
N ALA A 71 7.25 8.66 -18.94
CA ALA A 71 7.14 8.84 -20.38
C ALA A 71 8.44 9.46 -20.91
N GLY A 72 9.08 8.77 -21.86
CA GLY A 72 10.36 9.19 -22.44
C GLY A 72 11.61 8.83 -21.61
N SER A 73 11.49 8.17 -20.44
CA SER A 73 12.66 7.76 -19.66
C SER A 73 13.45 6.61 -20.30
N ALA A 74 12.81 5.86 -21.20
CA ALA A 74 13.40 4.72 -21.89
C ALA A 74 14.02 5.15 -23.22
N THR A 75 15.10 5.95 -23.15
CA THR A 75 15.72 6.60 -24.31
C THR A 75 16.57 5.67 -25.19
N GLY A 76 16.97 4.51 -24.67
CA GLY A 76 17.83 3.55 -25.35
C GLY A 76 17.12 2.32 -25.91
N LEU A 77 15.78 2.30 -25.91
CA LEU A 77 15.04 1.17 -26.43
C LEU A 77 15.11 1.13 -27.97
N GLN A 78 15.46 -0.04 -28.50
CA GLN A 78 15.45 -0.32 -29.93
C GLN A 78 14.31 -1.29 -30.24
N LEU A 79 13.71 -1.14 -31.41
CA LEU A 79 12.74 -2.12 -31.89
C LEU A 79 13.47 -3.44 -32.17
N ILE A 80 13.00 -4.52 -31.58
CA ILE A 80 13.49 -5.87 -31.89
C ILE A 80 12.97 -6.31 -33.27
N ALA A 81 13.72 -7.21 -33.92
CA ALA A 81 13.36 -7.72 -35.24
C ALA A 81 12.03 -8.51 -35.17
N PRO A 82 11.25 -8.60 -36.26
CA PRO A 82 10.00 -9.35 -36.28
C PRO A 82 10.15 -10.81 -35.81
N GLU A 83 11.29 -11.43 -36.12
CA GLU A 83 11.61 -12.82 -35.81
C GLU A 83 11.79 -13.02 -34.30
N ASP A 84 12.36 -12.04 -33.60
CA ASP A 84 12.57 -12.05 -32.14
C ASP A 84 11.27 -11.86 -31.35
N ARG A 85 10.17 -11.49 -32.01
CA ARG A 85 8.84 -11.33 -31.40
C ARG A 85 8.04 -12.63 -31.37
N LEU A 86 8.55 -13.69 -31.99
CA LEU A 86 7.92 -15.00 -32.00
C LEU A 86 8.21 -15.69 -30.66
N PHE A 87 7.16 -16.05 -29.95
CA PHE A 87 7.27 -16.86 -28.74
C PHE A 87 6.95 -18.31 -29.10
N GLU A 88 7.73 -19.26 -28.59
CA GLU A 88 7.36 -20.68 -28.62
C GLU A 88 6.09 -20.88 -27.79
N ASP A 89 5.15 -21.66 -28.33
CA ASP A 89 3.96 -22.02 -27.59
C ASP A 89 4.37 -22.88 -26.37
N ARG A 90 3.92 -22.47 -25.19
CA ARG A 90 4.25 -23.15 -23.94
C ARG A 90 3.02 -23.22 -23.06
N THR A 91 2.83 -24.36 -22.41
CA THR A 91 1.75 -24.54 -21.45
C THR A 91 1.89 -23.53 -20.32
N LEU A 92 0.92 -22.63 -20.19
CA LEU A 92 0.87 -21.65 -19.10
C LEU A 92 0.39 -22.31 -17.81
N LEU A 93 0.98 -21.91 -16.68
CA LEU A 93 0.60 -22.40 -15.34
C LEU A 93 -0.89 -22.17 -15.01
N VAL A 94 -1.52 -21.19 -15.64
CA VAL A 94 -2.93 -20.81 -15.42
C VAL A 94 -3.91 -21.88 -15.93
N GLY A 95 -3.47 -22.79 -16.81
CA GLY A 95 -4.32 -23.87 -17.36
C GLY A 95 -4.20 -25.23 -16.68
N LYS A 96 -3.46 -25.37 -15.57
CA LYS A 96 -3.26 -26.67 -14.88
C LYS A 96 -4.20 -26.88 -13.68
N ALA A 97 -5.35 -26.19 -13.66
CA ALA A 97 -6.31 -26.28 -12.58
C ALA A 97 -7.73 -26.61 -13.08
N ASP A 98 -7.87 -27.46 -14.10
CA ASP A 98 -9.14 -28.09 -14.44
C ASP A 98 -8.89 -29.59 -14.60
N GLY A 99 -9.07 -30.35 -13.52
CA GLY A 99 -8.96 -31.80 -13.58
C GLY A 99 -8.59 -32.49 -12.26
N ASP A 100 -9.36 -32.24 -11.20
CA ASP A 100 -9.65 -33.26 -10.18
C ASP A 100 -10.90 -32.88 -9.38
N ASP A 101 -12.05 -32.77 -10.07
CA ASP A 101 -13.35 -32.89 -9.40
C ASP A 101 -13.64 -34.39 -9.22
N GLY A 102 -12.94 -34.98 -8.25
CA GLY A 102 -13.17 -36.34 -7.78
C GLY A 102 -14.50 -36.44 -7.03
N ALA A 103 -15.38 -37.30 -7.56
CA ALA A 103 -16.63 -37.74 -6.96
C ALA A 103 -16.44 -38.49 -5.63
#